data_AF-A0AAV7JMB9-F1
#
_entry.id   AF-A0AAV7JMB9-F1
#
_cell.length_a   1.000
_cell.length_b   1.000
_cell.length_c   1.000
_cell.angle_alpha   90.00
_cell.angle_beta   90.00
_cell.angle_gamma   90.00
#
_symmetry.space_group_name_H-M   'P 1'
#
loop_
_entity.id
_entity.type
_entity.pdbx_description
1 polymer ?
#
loop_
_entity_poly.entity_id
_entity_poly.type
_entity_poly.pdbx_seq_one_letter_code
_entity_poly.pdbx_strand_id
1 'polypeptide(L)'
;MRSGTFKWLPTSRVIKDSMKFTPEFLCEKTGLRIDQASSNGGATSTGNMARQCLLNKNNFISLVSILISEDISAPINILHSNLSVLLRIFNCNHAVDTDKLNSLCKHTYESILSSFPWAHVTPSFHRLLAHSTD
;
A
#
# COMPACT_ATOMS: atom_id res chain seq x y z
N MET A 1 17.85 -32.74 -2.73
CA MET A 1 16.77 -31.84 -2.31
C MET A 1 16.49 -30.87 -3.44
N ARG A 2 15.33 -30.96 -4.11
CA ARG A 2 14.97 -30.05 -5.19
C ARG A 2 14.39 -28.77 -4.56
N SER A 3 15.12 -27.67 -4.73
CA SER A 3 14.66 -26.30 -4.49
C SER A 3 13.38 -26.06 -5.29
N GLY A 4 12.24 -26.07 -4.60
CA GLY A 4 10.96 -25.71 -5.19
C GLY A 4 10.85 -24.19 -5.20
N THR A 5 11.10 -23.56 -6.34
CA THR A 5 10.75 -22.16 -6.56
C THR A 5 9.23 -22.04 -6.54
N PHE A 6 8.69 -21.45 -5.46
CA PHE A 6 7.28 -21.11 -5.37
C PHE A 6 7.01 -19.95 -6.33
N LYS A 7 6.67 -20.30 -7.59
CA LYS A 7 6.37 -19.32 -8.63
C LYS A 7 4.93 -18.85 -8.43
N TRP A 8 4.75 -17.64 -7.93
CA TRP A 8 3.44 -17.00 -7.89
C TRP A 8 2.96 -16.76 -9.32
N LEU A 9 2.00 -17.56 -9.77
CA LEU A 9 1.23 -17.30 -10.97
C LEU A 9 -0.18 -16.95 -10.50
N PRO A 10 -0.67 -15.72 -10.72
CA PRO A 10 -2.06 -15.42 -10.46
C PRO A 10 -2.89 -16.14 -11.53
N THR A 11 -3.46 -17.28 -11.19
CA THR A 11 -4.55 -17.85 -12.01
C THR A 11 -5.70 -16.85 -11.99
N SER A 12 -5.89 -16.16 -13.11
CA SER A 12 -6.84 -15.05 -13.33
C SER A 12 -8.30 -15.33 -12.93
N ARG A 13 -8.67 -16.61 -12.74
CA ARG A 13 -9.98 -17.02 -12.22
C ARG A 13 -10.11 -16.85 -10.69
N VAL A 14 -9.06 -17.12 -9.92
CA VAL A 14 -9.13 -17.10 -8.45
C VAL A 14 -9.25 -15.68 -7.92
N ILE A 15 -8.65 -14.68 -8.59
CA ILE A 15 -8.71 -13.27 -8.17
C ILE A 15 -10.12 -12.68 -8.36
N LYS A 16 -10.81 -13.03 -9.45
CA LYS A 16 -12.17 -12.53 -9.71
C LYS A 16 -13.20 -13.04 -8.71
N ASP A 17 -13.09 -14.30 -8.30
CA ASP A 17 -14.02 -14.91 -7.35
C ASP A 17 -13.69 -14.55 -5.88
N SER A 18 -12.48 -14.07 -5.60
CA SER A 18 -12.04 -13.62 -4.26
C SER A 18 -12.10 -12.10 -4.04
N MET A 19 -12.21 -11.30 -5.11
CA MET A 19 -12.61 -9.89 -5.03
C MET A 19 -14.10 -9.78 -4.66
N LYS A 20 -14.40 -9.99 -3.37
CA LYS A 20 -15.72 -9.69 -2.79
C LYS A 20 -16.10 -8.20 -2.90
N PHE A 21 -15.16 -7.35 -3.30
CA PHE A 21 -15.30 -5.90 -3.39
C PHE A 21 -14.97 -5.44 -4.80
N THR A 22 -15.99 -5.04 -5.56
CA THR A 22 -15.78 -4.43 -6.88
C THR A 22 -15.37 -2.95 -6.72
N PRO A 23 -14.69 -2.34 -7.70
CA PRO A 23 -14.42 -0.91 -7.72
C PRO A 23 -15.66 -0.04 -7.51
N GLU A 24 -16.83 -0.47 -8.00
CA GLU A 24 -18.12 0.21 -7.81
C GLU A 24 -18.57 0.14 -6.35
N PHE A 25 -18.43 -1.02 -5.70
CA PHE A 25 -18.76 -1.19 -4.29
C PHE A 25 -17.89 -0.29 -3.40
N LEU A 26 -16.59 -0.22 -3.66
CA LEU A 26 -15.69 0.68 -2.92
C LEU A 26 -16.07 2.14 -3.14
N CYS A 27 -16.43 2.52 -4.35
CA CYS A 27 -16.90 3.87 -4.66
C CYS A 27 -18.22 4.21 -3.95
N GLU A 28 -19.16 3.27 -3.86
CA GLU A 28 -20.43 3.45 -3.13
C GLU A 28 -20.18 3.70 -1.64
N LYS A 29 -19.29 2.91 -1.02
CA LYS A 29 -19.05 2.98 0.43
C LYS A 29 -18.13 4.11 0.85
N THR A 30 -17.15 4.48 0.03
CA THR A 30 -16.12 5.45 0.40
C THR A 30 -16.19 6.75 -0.39
N GLY A 31 -16.97 6.79 -1.47
CA GLY A 31 -16.98 7.91 -2.43
C GLY A 31 -15.71 7.97 -3.31
N LEU A 32 -14.78 7.01 -3.16
CA LEU A 32 -13.51 7.00 -3.88
C LEU A 32 -13.53 6.01 -5.05
N ARG A 33 -13.15 6.50 -6.24
CA ARG A 33 -13.08 5.71 -7.48
C ARG A 33 -11.77 4.92 -7.60
N ILE A 34 -11.56 3.98 -6.69
CA ILE A 34 -10.32 3.19 -6.59
C ILE A 34 -10.35 2.02 -7.58
N ASP A 35 -9.20 1.72 -8.18
CA ASP A 35 -8.97 0.55 -9.05
C ASP A 35 -9.93 0.44 -10.25
N GLN A 36 -10.41 1.59 -10.73
CA GLN A 36 -11.26 1.67 -11.91
C GLN A 36 -10.44 1.34 -13.15
N ALA A 37 -10.93 0.38 -13.94
CA ALA A 37 -10.24 -0.07 -15.15
C ALA A 37 -10.06 1.09 -16.15
N SER A 38 -8.85 1.24 -16.67
CA SER A 38 -8.55 2.20 -17.73
C SER A 38 -8.78 1.57 -19.11
N SER A 39 -9.24 2.37 -20.08
CA SER A 39 -9.39 1.94 -21.48
C SER A 39 -8.07 1.48 -22.10
N ASN A 40 -6.94 1.93 -21.56
CA ASN A 40 -5.60 1.64 -22.06
C ASN A 40 -4.90 0.52 -21.28
N GLY A 41 -5.65 -0.23 -20.46
CA GLY A 41 -5.12 -1.25 -19.55
C GLY A 41 -4.68 -0.69 -18.20
N GLY A 42 -4.77 -1.52 -17.16
CA GLY A 42 -4.44 -1.15 -15.78
C GLY A 42 -5.54 -0.35 -15.06
N ALA A 43 -5.16 0.35 -14.00
CA ALA A 43 -6.05 1.12 -13.15
C ALA A 43 -5.90 2.63 -13.39
N THR A 44 -6.99 3.38 -13.27
CA THR A 44 -7.01 4.87 -13.35
C THR A 44 -6.56 5.54 -12.05
N SER A 45 -5.75 4.84 -11.25
CA SER A 45 -5.25 5.32 -9.97
C SER A 45 -4.26 6.47 -10.14
N THR A 46 -4.67 7.69 -9.76
CA THR A 46 -3.84 8.90 -9.87
C THR A 46 -3.17 9.28 -8.54
N GLY A 47 -2.19 10.18 -8.58
CA GLY A 47 -1.55 10.74 -7.37
C GLY A 47 -2.54 11.47 -6.45
N ASN A 48 -3.55 12.16 -7.02
CA ASN A 48 -4.62 12.77 -6.23
C ASN A 48 -5.44 11.71 -5.48
N MET A 49 -5.71 10.57 -6.11
CA MET A 49 -6.41 9.48 -5.45
C MET A 49 -5.56 8.84 -4.35
N ALA A 50 -4.27 8.61 -4.60
CA ALA A 50 -3.34 8.13 -3.58
C ALA A 50 -3.29 9.07 -2.37
N ARG A 51 -3.28 10.40 -2.60
CA ARG A 51 -3.38 11.42 -1.55
C ARG A 51 -4.69 11.34 -0.78
N GLN A 52 -5.82 11.19 -1.46
CA GLN A 52 -7.13 11.03 -0.82
C GLN A 52 -7.24 9.72 -0.02
N CYS A 53 -6.53 8.66 -0.42
CA CYS A 53 -6.56 7.38 0.28
C CYS A 53 -5.60 7.36 1.49
N LEU A 54 -4.39 7.92 1.36
CA LEU A 54 -3.29 7.77 2.33
C LEU A 54 -3.03 8.99 3.22
N LEU A 55 -3.55 10.17 2.86
CA LEU A 55 -3.37 11.39 3.67
C LEU A 55 -4.66 11.86 4.32
N ASN A 56 -5.83 11.37 3.87
CA ASN A 56 -7.09 11.56 4.56
C ASN A 56 -7.37 10.35 5.47
N LYS A 57 -7.21 10.55 6.79
CA LYS A 57 -7.38 9.49 7.79
C LYS A 57 -8.76 8.84 7.76
N ASN A 58 -9.82 9.60 7.52
CA ASN A 58 -11.19 9.08 7.51
C ASN A 58 -11.42 8.14 6.32
N ASN A 59 -10.89 8.52 5.15
CA ASN A 59 -10.94 7.69 3.96
C ASN A 59 -10.15 6.40 4.15
N PHE A 60 -8.94 6.49 4.73
CA PHE A 60 -8.13 5.32 5.03
C PHE A 60 -8.85 4.35 5.97
N ILE A 61 -9.38 4.85 7.09
CA ILE A 61 -10.12 4.02 8.05
C ILE A 61 -11.33 3.36 7.39
N SER A 62 -12.10 4.11 6.58
CA SER A 62 -13.26 3.58 5.86
C SER A 62 -12.86 2.47 4.87
N LEU A 63 -11.74 2.64 4.15
CA LEU A 63 -11.24 1.60 3.25
C LEU A 63 -10.77 0.36 3.99
N VAL A 64 -10.00 0.54 5.07
CA VAL A 64 -9.46 -0.57 5.86
C VAL A 64 -10.60 -1.35 6.52
N SER A 65 -11.58 -0.68 7.13
CA SER A 65 -12.69 -1.38 7.79
C SER A 65 -13.52 -2.24 6.85
N ILE A 66 -13.55 -1.90 5.56
CA ILE A 66 -14.22 -2.68 4.51
C ILE A 66 -13.36 -3.86 4.06
N LEU A 67 -12.07 -3.61 3.82
CA LEU A 67 -11.19 -4.54 3.10
C LEU A 67 -10.49 -5.56 4.00
N ILE A 68 -10.41 -5.29 5.31
CA ILE A 68 -9.38 -5.86 6.17
C ILE A 68 -10.02 -6.38 7.48
N SER A 69 -9.63 -7.59 7.90
CA SER A 69 -10.08 -8.17 9.17
C SER A 69 -9.49 -7.46 10.38
N GLU A 70 -10.18 -7.51 11.53
CA GLU A 70 -9.75 -6.85 12.77
C GLU A 70 -8.32 -7.23 13.19
N ASP A 71 -7.91 -8.48 12.95
CA ASP A 71 -6.61 -9.03 13.37
C ASP A 71 -5.39 -8.34 12.76
N ILE A 72 -5.54 -7.69 11.60
CA ILE A 72 -4.44 -7.00 10.91
C ILE A 72 -4.61 -5.47 10.90
N SER A 73 -5.66 -4.96 11.56
CA SER A 73 -5.96 -3.52 11.63
C SER A 73 -4.85 -2.70 12.31
N ALA A 74 -4.30 -3.18 13.42
CA ALA A 74 -3.24 -2.49 14.17
C ALA A 74 -1.94 -2.36 13.36
N PRO A 75 -1.39 -3.45 12.78
CA PRO A 75 -0.23 -3.35 11.88
C PRO A 75 -0.45 -2.42 10.69
N ILE A 76 -1.66 -2.41 10.11
CA ILE A 76 -2.00 -1.54 8.99
C ILE A 76 -2.01 -0.07 9.38
N ASN A 77 -2.50 0.25 10.57
CA ASN A 77 -2.50 1.61 11.10
C ASN A 77 -1.07 2.13 11.33
N ILE A 78 -0.17 1.29 11.82
CA ILE A 78 1.25 1.62 11.98
C ILE A 78 1.88 1.89 10.60
N LEU A 79 1.67 0.99 9.65
CA LEU A 79 2.18 1.12 8.29
C LEU A 79 1.66 2.41 7.63
N HIS A 80 0.36 2.68 7.73
CA HIS A 80 -0.24 3.90 7.22
C HIS A 80 0.39 5.16 7.83
N SER A 81 0.55 5.20 9.15
CA SER A 81 1.19 6.34 9.82
C SER A 81 2.59 6.61 9.28
N ASN A 82 3.41 5.56 9.15
CA ASN A 82 4.77 5.69 8.63
C ASN A 82 4.76 6.19 7.17
N LEU A 83 3.89 5.64 6.34
CA LEU A 83 3.77 6.05 4.93
C LEU A 83 3.23 7.47 4.78
N SER A 84 2.28 7.89 5.59
CA SER A 84 1.81 9.28 5.58
C SER A 84 2.95 10.25 5.94
N VAL A 85 3.82 9.89 6.88
CA VAL A 85 5.01 10.69 7.22
C VAL A 85 6.01 10.71 6.07
N LEU A 86 6.36 9.54 5.51
CA LEU A 86 7.29 9.45 4.38
C LEU A 86 6.79 10.26 3.18
N LEU A 87 5.53 10.13 2.80
CA LEU A 87 4.93 10.90 1.70
C LEU A 87 4.96 12.41 1.97
N ARG A 88 4.80 12.84 3.22
CA ARG A 88 4.94 14.27 3.57
C ARG A 88 6.39 14.74 3.47
N ILE A 89 7.35 13.92 3.90
CA ILE A 89 8.78 14.21 3.78
C ILE A 89 9.19 14.33 2.31
N PHE A 90 8.84 13.37 1.46
CA PHE A 90 9.19 13.42 0.03
C PHE A 90 8.50 14.55 -0.74
N ASN A 91 7.38 15.07 -0.24
CA ASN A 91 6.70 16.23 -0.81
C ASN A 91 7.08 17.56 -0.12
N CYS A 92 7.97 17.55 0.87
CA CYS A 92 8.38 18.77 1.56
C CYS A 92 9.54 19.44 0.80
N ASN A 93 9.52 20.77 0.70
CA ASN A 93 10.61 21.55 0.11
C ASN A 93 11.63 21.99 1.17
N HIS A 94 11.90 21.12 2.16
CA HIS A 94 12.78 21.42 3.28
C HIS A 94 13.94 20.42 3.35
N ALA A 95 15.03 20.84 4.00
CA ALA A 95 16.11 19.92 4.34
C ALA A 95 15.58 18.85 5.31
N VAL A 96 15.94 17.59 5.04
CA VAL A 96 15.53 16.43 5.82
C VAL A 96 16.76 15.80 6.45
N ASP A 97 16.65 15.41 7.71
CA ASP A 97 17.64 14.60 8.39
C ASP A 97 17.64 13.17 7.81
N THR A 98 18.70 12.86 7.05
CA THR A 98 18.85 11.60 6.32
C THR A 98 18.95 10.39 7.23
N ASP A 99 19.54 10.54 8.43
CA ASP A 99 19.70 9.44 9.38
C ASP A 99 18.35 9.04 9.98
N LYS A 100 17.53 10.05 10.33
CA LYS A 100 16.15 9.82 10.79
C LYS A 100 15.26 9.25 9.68
N LEU A 101 15.41 9.74 8.45
CA LEU A 101 14.67 9.21 7.30
C LEU A 101 15.03 7.75 7.02
N ASN A 102 16.33 7.41 7.03
CA ASN A 102 16.81 6.05 6.82
C ASN A 102 16.26 5.11 7.92
N SER A 103 16.29 5.55 9.17
CA SER A 103 15.73 4.81 10.31
C SER A 103 14.23 4.54 10.14
N LEU A 104 13.46 5.56 9.72
CA LEU A 104 12.02 5.41 9.44
C LEU A 104 11.77 4.43 8.28
N CYS A 105 12.55 4.51 7.20
CA CYS A 105 12.41 3.62 6.06
C CYS A 105 12.70 2.16 6.42
N LYS A 106 13.80 1.90 7.14
CA LYS A 106 14.16 0.55 7.64
C LYS A 106 13.09 -0.01 8.56
N HIS A 107 12.66 0.75 9.55
CA HIS A 107 11.60 0.32 10.47
C HIS A 107 10.29 0.01 9.74
N THR A 108 9.95 0.83 8.74
CA THR A 108 8.75 0.58 7.90
C THR A 108 8.90 -0.70 7.09
N TYR A 109 10.07 -0.96 6.52
CA TYR A 109 10.36 -2.18 5.76
C TYR A 109 10.26 -3.43 6.63
N GLU A 110 10.86 -3.42 7.82
CA GLU A 110 10.79 -4.51 8.79
C GLU A 110 9.36 -4.76 9.29
N SER A 111 8.59 -3.69 9.52
CA SER A 111 7.17 -3.79 9.90
C SER A 111 6.33 -4.49 8.84
N ILE A 112 6.60 -4.23 7.54
CA ILE A 112 5.91 -4.91 6.44
C ILE A 112 6.22 -6.40 6.44
N LEU A 113 7.50 -6.77 6.50
CA LEU A 113 7.92 -8.17 6.44
C LEU A 113 7.42 -9.00 7.63
N SER A 114 7.41 -8.40 8.83
CA SER A 114 6.92 -9.06 10.05
C SER A 114 5.40 -9.18 10.09
N SER A 115 4.67 -8.15 9.65
CA SER A 115 3.20 -8.11 9.77
C SER A 115 2.48 -8.75 8.58
N PHE A 116 3.09 -8.71 7.39
CA PHE A 116 2.50 -9.20 6.15
C PHE A 116 3.51 -10.10 5.40
N PRO A 117 3.90 -11.25 5.96
CA PRO A 117 4.89 -12.14 5.33
C PRO A 117 4.45 -12.69 3.96
N TRP A 118 3.15 -12.64 3.69
CA TRP A 118 2.55 -13.01 2.40
C TRP A 118 2.58 -11.89 1.36
N ALA A 119 2.84 -10.63 1.76
CA ALA A 119 2.81 -9.48 0.87
C ALA A 119 4.16 -9.31 0.17
N HIS A 120 4.13 -9.21 -1.17
CA HIS A 120 5.31 -8.90 -1.95
C HIS A 120 5.52 -7.38 -2.03
N VAL A 121 6.70 -6.91 -1.62
CA VAL A 121 7.08 -5.49 -1.75
C VAL A 121 7.29 -5.16 -3.23
N THR A 122 6.55 -4.19 -3.77
CA THR A 122 6.72 -3.82 -5.19
C THR A 122 8.08 -3.14 -5.42
N PRO A 123 8.67 -3.22 -6.63
CA PRO A 123 9.97 -2.61 -6.91
C PRO A 123 10.02 -1.11 -6.60
N SER A 124 8.93 -0.37 -6.86
CA SER A 124 8.82 1.05 -6.52
C SER A 124 8.88 1.29 -5.02
N PHE A 125 8.23 0.44 -4.24
CA PHE A 125 8.19 0.54 -2.78
C PHE A 125 9.51 0.11 -2.15
N HIS A 126 10.15 -0.93 -2.69
CA HIS A 126 11.50 -1.32 -2.32
C HIS A 126 12.49 -0.19 -2.59
N ARG A 127 12.44 0.43 -3.78
CA ARG A 127 13.30 1.59 -4.09
C ARG A 127 13.07 2.75 -3.13
N LEU A 128 11.82 3.04 -2.78
CA LEU A 128 11.48 4.09 -1.82
C LEU A 128 11.99 3.80 -0.40
N LEU A 129 11.95 2.55 0.06
CA LEU A 129 12.34 2.20 1.43
C LEU A 129 13.82 1.82 1.59
N ALA A 130 14.46 1.31 0.53
CA ALA A 130 15.84 0.84 0.58
C ALA A 130 16.86 1.85 0.04
N HIS A 131 16.45 2.74 -0.87
CA HIS A 131 17.35 3.62 -1.62
C HIS A 131 17.00 5.10 -1.53
N SER A 132 16.10 5.51 -0.63
CA SER A 132 15.68 6.91 -0.53
C SER A 132 16.71 7.85 0.10
N THR A 133 17.71 7.29 0.77
CA THR A 133 18.78 8.03 1.44
C THR A 133 20.16 7.75 0.85
N ASP A 134 20.21 7.01 -0.26
CA ASP A 134 21.43 6.79 -1.06
C ASP A 134 21.63 7.97 -2.03
#